data_AF-A0A135LQ85-F1
#
_entry.id   AF-A0A135LQ85-F1
#
_cell.length_a   1.000
_cell.length_b   1.000
_cell.length_c   1.000
_cell.angle_alpha   90.00
_cell.angle_beta   90.00
_cell.angle_gamma   90.00
#
_symmetry.space_group_name_H-M   'P 1'
#
loop_
_entity.id
_entity.type
_entity.pdbx_description
1 polymer ?
#
loop_
_entity_poly.entity_id
_entity_poly.type
_entity_poly.pdbx_seq_one_letter_code
_entity_poly.pdbx_strand_id
1 'polypeptide(L)'
;MSLFRIGGAASLRVSRLAAPVNARFVSANAPKGVPSVKTTTSDAPTTPPKDSSLITKETPSEAMARHQPDYEATIDHGTSQFSPVPKRVMDGSEPGNSLPAAILSGAPTDLQARTVRIYRPTKPATQSGTWHQHHWRMDWDILQRGHRWENSLMGWQSSADCMQGTNLKFKSKEDAIDFAQKQGYEYFVQEPNERRFVPKSYANNFVHEPKKLRHIKTK
;
A
#
# COMPACT_ATOMS: atom_id res chain seq x y z
N MET A 1 41.96 -15.95 47.06
CA MET A 1 42.88 -16.47 46.02
C MET A 1 42.05 -16.59 44.74
N SER A 2 42.17 -15.63 43.83
CA SER A 2 42.87 -15.74 42.52
C SER A 2 42.07 -16.67 41.56
N LEU A 3 41.76 -16.35 40.29
CA LEU A 3 42.41 -15.53 39.27
C LEU A 3 41.39 -15.03 38.22
N PHE A 4 41.78 -13.94 37.57
CA PHE A 4 41.28 -13.35 36.32
C PHE A 4 40.94 -14.35 35.21
N ARG A 5 39.99 -13.97 34.31
CA ARG A 5 40.24 -13.98 32.85
C ARG A 5 39.33 -13.00 32.10
N ILE A 6 40.02 -12.19 31.31
CA ILE A 6 39.58 -11.20 30.32
C ILE A 6 39.13 -11.93 29.05
N GLY A 7 38.18 -11.35 28.30
CA GLY A 7 37.85 -11.83 26.96
C GLY A 7 36.73 -11.01 26.30
N GLY A 8 37.02 -9.77 25.93
CA GLY A 8 36.13 -8.96 25.11
C GLY A 8 36.07 -9.50 23.67
N ALA A 9 34.87 -9.74 23.16
CA ALA A 9 34.62 -10.01 21.75
C ALA A 9 34.16 -8.71 21.08
N ALA A 10 35.09 -8.03 20.40
CA ALA A 10 34.78 -6.89 19.55
C ALA A 10 34.11 -7.39 18.26
N SER A 11 32.85 -7.03 18.07
CA SER A 11 32.11 -7.28 16.83
C SER A 11 32.54 -6.26 15.77
N LEU A 12 33.27 -6.73 14.76
CA LEU A 12 33.69 -5.93 13.61
C LEU A 12 32.46 -5.63 12.73
N ARG A 13 31.94 -4.41 12.80
CA ARG A 13 30.96 -3.91 11.83
C ARG A 13 31.67 -3.64 10.51
N VAL A 14 31.32 -4.38 9.47
CA VAL A 14 31.67 -4.09 8.08
C VAL A 14 30.98 -2.78 7.68
N SER A 15 31.75 -1.69 7.63
CA SER A 15 31.32 -0.44 7.01
C SER A 15 31.28 -0.62 5.50
N ARG A 16 30.08 -0.58 4.91
CA ARG A 16 29.93 -0.39 3.46
C ARG A 16 30.45 1.01 3.13
N LEU A 17 31.55 1.09 2.37
CA LEU A 17 32.00 2.32 1.73
C LEU A 17 30.94 2.71 0.68
N ALA A 18 30.10 3.68 1.00
CA ALA A 18 29.26 4.35 0.03
C ALA A 18 30.13 5.33 -0.77
N ALA A 19 30.34 5.05 -2.05
CA ALA A 19 30.97 6.00 -2.97
C ALA A 19 29.90 7.03 -3.42
N PRO A 20 30.16 8.35 -3.32
CA PRO A 20 29.28 9.33 -3.95
C PRO A 20 29.49 9.31 -5.47
N VAL A 21 28.54 8.71 -6.20
CA VAL A 21 28.39 8.88 -7.65
C VAL A 21 27.79 10.26 -7.89
N ASN A 22 28.65 11.29 -7.85
CA ASN A 22 28.51 12.58 -8.54
C ASN A 22 29.59 13.55 -8.04
N ALA A 23 30.86 13.22 -8.27
CA ALA A 23 31.92 14.21 -8.24
C ALA A 23 31.90 14.97 -9.58
N ARG A 24 31.33 16.16 -9.60
CA ARG A 24 31.60 17.12 -10.68
C ARG A 24 33.09 17.48 -10.57
N PHE A 25 33.89 17.04 -11.54
CA PHE A 25 35.26 17.54 -11.72
C PHE A 25 35.18 19.03 -12.08
N VAL A 26 35.25 19.89 -11.08
CA VAL A 26 35.65 21.29 -11.27
C VAL A 26 37.16 21.27 -11.34
N SER A 27 37.72 21.59 -12.50
CA SER A 27 39.17 21.73 -12.67
C SER A 27 39.67 22.86 -11.78
N ALA A 28 40.18 22.50 -10.61
CA ALA A 28 40.89 23.41 -9.72
C ALA A 28 42.38 23.11 -9.83
N ASN A 29 43.06 23.90 -10.68
CA ASN A 29 44.48 24.31 -10.60
C ASN A 29 45.03 24.56 -12.01
N ALA A 30 44.77 25.74 -12.56
CA ALA A 30 45.62 26.29 -13.60
C ALA A 30 46.71 27.15 -12.92
N PRO A 31 48.02 26.90 -13.15
CA PRO A 31 49.06 27.79 -12.67
C PRO A 31 48.91 29.16 -13.35
N LYS A 32 48.92 30.23 -12.55
CA LYS A 32 48.96 31.61 -13.05
C LYS A 32 50.26 31.80 -13.83
N GLY A 33 50.18 31.91 -15.16
CA GLY A 33 51.33 32.28 -16.01
C GLY A 33 51.46 31.59 -17.37
N VAL A 34 50.52 30.76 -17.82
CA VAL A 34 50.58 30.17 -19.17
C VAL A 34 49.74 31.01 -20.15
N PRO A 35 50.27 31.45 -21.31
CA PRO A 35 49.45 32.17 -22.29
C PRO A 35 48.30 31.27 -22.75
N SER A 36 47.08 31.81 -22.80
CA SER A 36 45.91 31.10 -23.33
C SER A 36 46.22 30.64 -24.76
N VAL A 37 46.27 29.34 -25.00
CA VAL A 37 46.31 28.80 -26.36
C VAL A 37 44.96 29.12 -26.99
N LYS A 38 44.93 30.18 -27.81
CA LYS A 38 43.77 30.49 -28.64
C LYS A 38 43.81 29.53 -29.81
N THR A 39 42.96 28.51 -29.77
CA THR A 39 42.69 27.67 -30.95
C THR A 39 42.20 28.58 -32.07
N THR A 40 42.98 28.70 -33.15
CA THR A 40 42.54 29.37 -34.38
C THR A 40 41.63 28.43 -35.17
N THR A 41 40.84 28.97 -36.11
CA THR A 41 39.89 28.19 -36.95
C THR A 41 40.55 27.00 -37.69
N SER A 42 41.87 26.97 -37.79
CA SER A 42 42.69 25.88 -38.33
C SER A 42 42.81 24.65 -37.43
N ASP A 43 42.57 24.76 -36.12
CA ASP A 43 42.60 23.66 -35.15
C ASP A 43 41.22 22.98 -34.97
N ALA A 44 40.23 23.36 -35.78
CA ALA A 44 38.99 22.61 -35.85
C ALA A 44 39.31 21.18 -36.36
N PRO A 45 38.77 20.11 -35.74
CA PRO A 45 39.00 18.76 -36.20
C PRO A 45 38.59 18.67 -37.68
N THR A 46 39.58 18.57 -38.57
CA THR A 46 39.41 18.45 -40.02
C THR A 46 39.01 17.03 -40.36
N THR A 47 38.00 16.51 -39.68
CA THR A 47 37.21 15.40 -40.17
C THR A 47 35.94 16.03 -40.72
N PRO A 48 35.65 15.96 -42.04
CA PRO A 48 34.30 16.24 -42.50
C PRO A 48 33.35 15.39 -41.65
N PRO A 49 32.15 15.88 -41.27
CA PRO A 49 31.17 15.10 -40.54
C PRO A 49 30.66 13.99 -41.47
N LYS A 50 31.49 12.97 -41.69
CA LYS A 50 31.07 11.69 -42.21
C LYS A 50 30.28 11.07 -41.09
N ASP A 51 28.97 11.04 -41.30
CA ASP A 51 27.96 10.21 -40.63
C ASP A 51 28.47 9.62 -39.33
N SER A 52 28.30 10.38 -38.25
CA SER A 52 28.45 9.80 -36.92
C SER A 52 27.49 8.63 -36.83
N SER A 53 28.02 7.43 -36.60
CA SER A 53 27.24 6.21 -36.33
C SER A 53 26.34 6.32 -35.08
N LEU A 54 26.45 7.43 -34.36
CA LEU A 54 25.63 7.80 -33.22
C LEU A 54 24.39 8.63 -33.59
N ILE A 55 24.28 9.13 -34.83
CA ILE A 55 23.06 9.78 -35.31
C ILE A 55 22.26 8.72 -36.08
N THR A 56 21.26 8.15 -35.42
CA THR A 56 20.31 7.27 -36.09
C THR A 56 19.56 8.08 -37.14
N LYS A 57 19.91 7.87 -38.42
CA LYS A 57 19.28 8.53 -39.57
C LYS A 57 18.00 7.79 -39.95
N GLU A 58 16.94 8.08 -39.21
CA GLU A 58 15.67 7.43 -39.38
C GLU A 58 14.76 8.33 -40.22
N THR A 59 13.92 7.72 -41.06
CA THR A 59 12.93 8.48 -41.81
C THR A 59 11.86 9.02 -40.86
N PRO A 60 11.24 10.19 -41.13
CA PRO A 60 10.19 10.73 -40.26
C PRO A 60 9.05 9.75 -39.98
N SER A 61 8.70 8.90 -40.95
CA SER A 61 7.72 7.82 -40.78
C SER A 61 8.15 6.74 -39.79
N GLU A 62 9.45 6.40 -39.76
CA GLU A 62 10.01 5.37 -38.90
C GLU A 62 10.21 5.89 -37.46
N ALA A 63 10.58 7.17 -37.32
CA ALA A 63 10.56 7.88 -36.05
C ALA A 63 9.13 7.93 -35.48
N MET A 64 8.13 8.28 -36.31
CA MET A 64 6.73 8.31 -35.88
C MET A 64 6.22 6.94 -35.43
N ALA A 65 6.61 5.85 -36.10
CA ALA A 65 6.22 4.49 -35.70
C ALA A 65 6.78 4.10 -34.33
N ARG A 66 8.03 4.48 -34.01
CA ARG A 66 8.63 4.23 -32.69
C ARG A 66 8.07 5.10 -31.56
N HIS A 67 7.44 6.23 -31.88
CA HIS A 67 6.81 7.12 -30.91
C HIS A 67 5.33 6.81 -30.68
N GLN A 68 4.75 5.79 -31.33
CA GLN A 68 3.40 5.36 -31.01
C GLN A 68 3.40 4.69 -29.63
N PRO A 69 2.50 5.09 -28.71
CA PRO A 69 2.35 4.37 -27.45
C PRO A 69 1.89 2.94 -27.78
N ASP A 70 2.59 1.96 -27.23
CA ASP A 70 2.18 0.57 -27.34
C ASP A 70 0.93 0.35 -26.47
N TYR A 71 -0.23 0.30 -27.13
CA TYR A 71 -1.52 0.10 -26.47
C TYR A 71 -1.73 -1.34 -26.00
N GLU A 72 -0.93 -2.29 -26.49
CA GLU A 72 -0.96 -3.69 -26.07
C GLU A 72 0.09 -4.02 -25.00
N ALA A 73 0.92 -3.04 -24.63
CA ALA A 73 1.92 -3.22 -23.59
C ALA A 73 1.28 -3.60 -22.25
N THR A 74 1.76 -4.68 -21.65
CA THR A 74 1.33 -5.08 -20.31
C THR A 74 1.69 -3.98 -19.30
N ILE A 75 0.71 -3.47 -18.57
CA ILE A 75 0.94 -2.41 -17.58
C ILE A 75 1.63 -3.04 -16.38
N ASP A 76 2.86 -2.64 -16.09
CA ASP A 76 3.55 -3.07 -14.86
C ASP A 76 3.02 -2.29 -13.65
N HIS A 77 2.14 -2.95 -12.90
CA HIS A 77 1.56 -2.42 -11.67
C HIS A 77 2.52 -2.46 -10.46
N GLY A 78 3.72 -3.04 -10.60
CA GLY A 78 4.71 -3.23 -9.53
C GLY A 78 5.68 -2.07 -9.29
N THR A 79 5.50 -0.93 -9.93
CA THR A 79 6.50 0.16 -9.94
C THR A 79 6.50 1.05 -8.69
N SER A 80 5.52 0.87 -7.79
CA SER A 80 5.30 1.71 -6.63
C SER A 80 5.82 1.07 -5.33
N GLN A 81 6.69 1.76 -4.59
CA GLN A 81 7.10 1.33 -3.24
C GLN A 81 6.09 1.68 -2.13
N PHE A 82 4.94 2.25 -2.49
CA PHE A 82 3.99 2.81 -1.54
C PHE A 82 2.60 2.17 -1.63
N SER A 83 2.17 1.77 -2.83
CA SER A 83 0.90 1.10 -3.05
C SER A 83 1.07 -0.43 -3.06
N PRO A 84 0.11 -1.16 -2.48
CA PRO A 84 0.07 -2.61 -2.58
C PRO A 84 -0.11 -3.02 -4.05
N VAL A 85 0.56 -4.10 -4.45
CA VAL A 85 0.45 -4.64 -5.81
C VAL A 85 -0.77 -5.57 -5.87
N PRO A 86 -1.67 -5.39 -6.86
CA PRO A 86 -2.85 -6.23 -7.00
C PRO A 86 -2.45 -7.66 -7.40
N LYS A 87 -2.98 -8.66 -6.68
CA LYS A 87 -2.78 -10.07 -7.02
C LYS A 87 -3.53 -10.48 -8.29
N ARG A 88 -4.67 -9.83 -8.55
CA ARG A 88 -5.50 -10.01 -9.73
C ARG A 88 -6.03 -8.65 -10.15
N VAL A 89 -5.75 -8.26 -11.40
CA VAL A 89 -6.34 -7.08 -12.03
C VAL A 89 -7.45 -7.53 -12.95
N MET A 90 -8.58 -6.83 -12.90
CA MET A 90 -9.74 -7.10 -13.74
C MET A 90 -9.59 -6.39 -15.09
N ASP A 91 -9.20 -7.15 -16.13
CA ASP A 91 -8.97 -6.61 -17.48
C ASP A 91 -10.16 -6.80 -18.43
N GLY A 92 -11.22 -7.49 -17.97
CA GLY A 92 -12.46 -7.68 -18.74
C GLY A 92 -12.47 -8.91 -19.64
N SER A 93 -11.38 -9.66 -19.65
CA SER A 93 -11.26 -10.97 -20.28
C SER A 93 -11.92 -12.10 -19.48
N GLU A 94 -12.34 -11.83 -18.23
CA GLU A 94 -12.97 -12.85 -17.39
C GLU A 94 -14.32 -13.32 -17.96
N PRO A 95 -14.57 -14.64 -18.02
CA PRO A 95 -15.84 -15.17 -18.52
C PRO A 95 -16.97 -14.84 -17.55
N GLY A 96 -17.83 -13.90 -17.93
CA GLY A 96 -18.98 -13.47 -17.14
C GLY A 96 -20.13 -12.99 -18.00
N ASN A 97 -21.35 -13.05 -17.47
CA ASN A 97 -22.56 -12.58 -18.18
C ASN A 97 -22.61 -11.05 -18.32
N SER A 98 -21.80 -10.31 -17.56
CA SER A 98 -21.72 -8.85 -17.59
C SER A 98 -20.27 -8.37 -17.42
N LEU A 99 -19.94 -7.23 -18.05
CA LEU A 99 -18.64 -6.59 -17.87
C LEU A 99 -18.42 -6.23 -16.39
N PRO A 100 -17.22 -6.48 -15.83
CA PRO A 100 -16.91 -6.13 -14.45
C PRO A 100 -16.94 -4.61 -14.28
N ALA A 101 -17.55 -4.15 -13.18
CA ALA A 101 -17.69 -2.73 -12.88
C ALA A 101 -16.32 -2.07 -12.63
N ALA A 102 -15.31 -2.86 -12.25
CA ALA A 102 -13.94 -2.42 -12.04
C ALA A 102 -13.40 -1.55 -13.20
N ILE A 103 -13.61 -2.00 -14.44
CA ILE A 103 -13.10 -1.34 -15.67
C ILE A 103 -13.81 -0.01 -15.93
N LEU A 104 -15.11 0.05 -15.63
CA LEU A 104 -15.94 1.22 -15.93
C LEU A 104 -15.95 2.25 -14.80
N SER A 105 -15.61 1.85 -13.57
CA SER A 105 -15.73 2.70 -12.38
C SER A 105 -14.80 3.92 -12.38
N GLY A 106 -13.69 3.87 -13.14
CA GLY A 106 -12.63 4.87 -13.08
C GLY A 106 -11.84 4.87 -11.76
N ALA A 107 -12.06 3.87 -10.90
CA ALA A 107 -11.30 3.70 -9.67
C ALA A 107 -9.83 3.32 -9.98
N PRO A 108 -8.86 3.81 -9.19
CA PRO A 108 -7.47 3.44 -9.40
C PRO A 108 -7.25 1.95 -9.11
N THR A 109 -6.37 1.31 -9.89
CA THR A 109 -6.07 -0.12 -9.78
C THR A 109 -5.51 -0.51 -8.41
N ASP A 110 -4.90 0.45 -7.69
CA ASP A 110 -4.43 0.27 -6.31
C ASP A 110 -5.54 -0.19 -5.34
N LEU A 111 -6.82 0.10 -5.62
CA LEU A 111 -7.92 -0.37 -4.78
C LEU A 111 -8.20 -1.86 -4.96
N GLN A 112 -7.93 -2.43 -6.13
CA GLN A 112 -8.03 -3.87 -6.37
C GLN A 112 -6.98 -4.65 -5.60
N ALA A 113 -5.84 -4.00 -5.30
CA ALA A 113 -4.78 -4.56 -4.48
C ALA A 113 -5.09 -4.61 -2.98
N ARG A 114 -6.11 -3.87 -2.53
CA ARG A 114 -6.48 -3.83 -1.13
C ARG A 114 -7.47 -4.92 -0.81
N THR A 115 -7.27 -5.53 0.35
CA THR A 115 -8.25 -6.43 0.93
C THR A 115 -9.35 -5.62 1.62
N VAL A 116 -10.58 -6.08 1.45
CA VAL A 116 -11.78 -5.51 2.00
C VAL A 116 -12.35 -6.44 3.06
N ARG A 117 -12.78 -5.89 4.19
CA ARG A 117 -13.43 -6.63 5.25
C ARG A 117 -14.93 -6.44 5.17
N ILE A 118 -15.65 -7.54 4.95
CA ILE A 118 -17.11 -7.60 5.01
C ILE A 118 -17.50 -8.16 6.37
N TYR A 119 -18.16 -7.36 7.19
CA TYR A 119 -18.50 -7.74 8.56
C TYR A 119 -19.77 -7.07 9.05
N ARG A 120 -20.38 -7.65 10.08
CA ARG A 120 -21.46 -7.01 10.83
C ARG A 120 -20.85 -6.32 12.06
N PRO A 121 -21.03 -5.01 12.26
CA PRO A 121 -20.45 -4.30 13.40
C PRO A 121 -20.85 -4.95 14.72
N THR A 122 -19.89 -5.25 15.59
CA THR A 122 -20.15 -5.87 16.91
C THR A 122 -20.89 -4.91 17.84
N LYS A 123 -21.68 -5.44 18.76
CA LYS A 123 -22.27 -4.66 19.86
C LYS A 123 -21.18 -3.95 20.66
N PRO A 124 -21.23 -2.61 20.83
CA PRO A 124 -20.32 -1.93 21.73
C PRO A 124 -20.57 -2.40 23.18
N ALA A 125 -19.51 -2.77 23.90
CA ALA A 125 -19.62 -3.23 25.29
C ALA A 125 -20.11 -2.12 26.25
N THR A 126 -19.91 -0.87 25.87
CA THR A 126 -20.32 0.31 26.64
C THR A 126 -21.82 0.61 26.57
N GLN A 127 -22.54 0.08 25.57
CA GLN A 127 -23.96 0.38 25.37
C GLN A 127 -24.80 -0.89 25.21
N SER A 128 -26.06 -0.80 25.64
CA SER A 128 -27.01 -1.92 25.55
C SER A 128 -27.79 -1.98 24.23
N GLY A 129 -27.74 -0.94 23.39
CA GLY A 129 -28.45 -0.90 22.10
C GLY A 129 -27.92 -1.89 21.05
N THR A 130 -28.78 -2.31 20.13
CA THR A 130 -28.46 -3.29 19.06
C THR A 130 -28.60 -2.76 17.64
N TRP A 131 -29.04 -1.50 17.45
CA TRP A 131 -29.37 -0.94 16.15
C TRP A 131 -28.26 -1.04 15.09
N HIS A 132 -27.01 -0.79 15.47
CA HIS A 132 -25.88 -0.78 14.54
C HIS A 132 -25.47 -2.17 14.05
N GLN A 133 -25.98 -3.25 14.65
CA GLN A 133 -25.62 -4.62 14.29
C GLN A 133 -26.47 -5.18 13.15
N HIS A 134 -27.48 -4.49 12.63
CA HIS A 134 -28.38 -5.10 11.66
C HIS A 134 -27.83 -5.10 10.22
N HIS A 135 -27.03 -4.09 9.86
CA HIS A 135 -26.47 -3.95 8.52
C HIS A 135 -25.12 -4.63 8.38
N TRP A 136 -24.82 -5.09 7.17
CA TRP A 136 -23.49 -5.49 6.77
C TRP A 136 -22.69 -4.26 6.40
N ARG A 137 -21.41 -4.25 6.78
CA ARG A 137 -20.49 -3.17 6.53
C ARG A 137 -19.27 -3.70 5.78
N MET A 138 -18.84 -2.91 4.82
CA MET A 138 -17.66 -3.20 4.02
C MET A 138 -16.67 -2.04 4.18
N ASP A 139 -15.51 -2.36 4.74
CA ASP A 139 -14.43 -1.41 5.00
C ASP A 139 -13.13 -1.91 4.37
N TRP A 140 -12.28 -0.99 3.91
CA TRP A 140 -10.96 -1.32 3.38
C TRP A 140 -9.96 -1.57 4.50
N ASP A 141 -8.99 -2.45 4.25
CA ASP A 141 -7.84 -2.61 5.13
C ASP A 141 -6.97 -1.35 5.18
N ILE A 142 -6.26 -1.21 6.28
CA ILE A 142 -5.38 -0.09 6.57
C ILE A 142 -4.15 -0.17 5.67
N LEU A 143 -3.86 0.93 4.97
CA LEU A 143 -2.63 1.04 4.20
C LEU A 143 -1.41 1.11 5.13
N GLN A 144 -0.51 0.13 5.03
CA GLN A 144 0.68 0.04 5.89
C GLN A 144 1.54 1.31 5.88
N ARG A 145 1.64 1.94 4.70
CA ARG A 145 2.37 3.20 4.51
C ARG A 145 1.39 4.28 4.10
N GLY A 146 1.23 5.32 4.91
CA GLY A 146 0.35 6.45 4.57
C GLY A 146 -1.08 6.39 5.12
N HIS A 147 -1.40 5.44 6.00
CA HIS A 147 -2.69 5.50 6.70
C HIS A 147 -2.79 6.75 7.58
N ARG A 148 -1.85 6.94 8.53
CA ARG A 148 -1.77 8.15 9.34
C ARG A 148 -0.34 8.55 9.65
N TRP A 149 -0.06 9.85 9.61
CA TRP A 149 1.17 10.44 10.12
C TRP A 149 0.87 11.81 10.73
N GLU A 150 1.78 12.30 11.57
CA GLU A 150 1.66 13.62 12.18
C GLU A 150 2.09 14.71 11.20
N ASN A 151 1.27 15.76 11.06
CA ASN A 151 1.62 16.95 10.31
C ASN A 151 2.68 17.75 11.08
N SER A 152 3.86 17.96 10.48
CA SER A 152 4.99 18.68 11.09
C SER A 152 4.68 20.11 11.54
N LEU A 153 3.66 20.76 10.98
CA LEU A 153 3.30 22.13 11.35
C LEU A 153 2.34 22.20 12.55
N MET A 154 1.20 21.51 12.48
CA MET A 154 0.09 21.64 13.45
C MET A 154 -0.08 20.41 14.36
N GLY A 155 0.60 19.29 14.10
CA GLY A 155 0.43 18.04 14.83
C GLY A 155 -0.85 17.25 14.47
N TRP A 156 -1.59 17.65 13.44
CA TRP A 156 -2.79 16.93 13.02
C TRP A 156 -2.48 15.59 12.36
N GLN A 157 -3.43 14.66 12.45
CA GLN A 157 -3.34 13.35 11.82
C GLN A 157 -3.63 13.47 10.31
N SER A 158 -2.58 13.51 9.50
CA SER A 158 -2.65 13.51 8.04
C SER A 158 -2.74 12.07 7.49
N SER A 159 -3.30 11.91 6.29
CA SER A 159 -3.46 10.62 5.61
C SER A 159 -3.31 10.78 4.09
N ALA A 160 -2.78 9.76 3.42
CA ALA A 160 -2.70 9.63 1.97
C ALA A 160 -3.78 8.67 1.44
N ASP A 161 -4.52 8.04 2.34
CA ASP A 161 -5.49 7.01 1.98
C ASP A 161 -6.83 7.65 1.62
N CYS A 162 -7.28 7.48 0.37
CA CYS A 162 -8.57 7.98 -0.08
C CYS A 162 -9.76 7.21 0.52
N MET A 163 -9.57 5.96 0.96
CA MET A 163 -10.67 5.10 1.41
C MET A 163 -10.86 5.06 2.93
N GLN A 164 -9.96 5.67 3.71
CA GLN A 164 -9.98 5.57 5.18
C GLN A 164 -11.29 6.05 5.84
N GLY A 165 -12.03 6.96 5.18
CA GLY A 165 -13.29 7.52 5.67
C GLY A 165 -14.54 6.89 5.05
N THR A 166 -14.36 6.03 4.05
CA THR A 166 -15.45 5.47 3.26
C THR A 166 -15.86 4.13 3.84
N ASN A 167 -17.15 3.96 4.11
CA ASN A 167 -17.71 2.72 4.63
C ASN A 167 -19.01 2.44 3.89
N LEU A 168 -19.14 1.25 3.30
CA LEU A 168 -20.36 0.88 2.57
C LEU A 168 -21.25 0.02 3.45
N LYS A 169 -22.57 0.23 3.35
CA LYS A 169 -23.58 -0.49 4.13
C LYS A 169 -24.46 -1.31 3.19
N PHE A 170 -24.61 -2.59 3.50
CA PHE A 170 -25.39 -3.55 2.73
C PHE A 170 -26.48 -4.18 3.61
N LYS A 171 -27.52 -4.70 2.95
CA LYS A 171 -28.63 -5.39 3.63
C LYS A 171 -28.28 -6.85 3.92
N SER A 172 -27.70 -7.54 2.93
CA SER A 172 -27.29 -8.95 3.02
C SER A 172 -25.77 -9.10 2.94
N LYS A 173 -25.28 -10.32 3.25
CA LYS A 173 -23.86 -10.69 3.10
C LYS A 173 -23.52 -10.85 1.62
N GLU A 174 -24.45 -11.45 0.90
CA GLU A 174 -24.37 -11.80 -0.51
C GLU A 174 -24.24 -10.54 -1.37
N ASP A 175 -25.04 -9.50 -1.09
CA ASP A 175 -24.98 -8.21 -1.80
C ASP A 175 -23.59 -7.56 -1.66
N ALA A 176 -22.98 -7.67 -0.48
CA ALA A 176 -21.65 -7.13 -0.22
C ALA A 176 -20.56 -7.92 -0.97
N ILE A 177 -20.69 -9.25 -1.00
CA ILE A 177 -19.77 -10.14 -1.74
C ILE A 177 -19.88 -9.87 -3.24
N ASP A 178 -21.09 -9.81 -3.78
CA ASP A 178 -21.33 -9.54 -5.20
C ASP A 178 -20.79 -8.19 -5.60
N PHE A 179 -20.93 -7.17 -4.74
CA PHE A 179 -20.34 -5.86 -4.98
C PHE A 179 -18.81 -5.91 -5.01
N ALA A 180 -18.18 -6.57 -4.04
CA ALA A 180 -16.73 -6.72 -3.99
C ALA A 180 -16.19 -7.48 -5.22
N GLN A 181 -16.86 -8.56 -5.62
CA GLN A 181 -16.50 -9.34 -6.81
C GLN A 181 -16.63 -8.53 -8.10
N LYS A 182 -17.72 -7.77 -8.27
CA LYS A 182 -17.92 -6.89 -9.44
C LYS A 182 -16.85 -5.82 -9.59
N GLN A 183 -16.32 -5.31 -8.47
CA GLN A 183 -15.25 -4.32 -8.45
C GLN A 183 -13.84 -4.94 -8.47
N GLY A 184 -13.73 -6.27 -8.37
CA GLY A 184 -12.44 -6.95 -8.32
C GLY A 184 -11.67 -6.80 -7.01
N TYR A 185 -12.35 -6.44 -5.91
CA TYR A 185 -11.70 -6.33 -4.60
C TYR A 185 -11.47 -7.70 -3.97
N GLU A 186 -10.26 -7.94 -3.44
CA GLU A 186 -10.01 -9.08 -2.56
C GLU A 186 -10.82 -8.87 -1.27
N TYR A 187 -11.58 -9.87 -0.81
CA TYR A 187 -12.42 -9.72 0.37
C TYR A 187 -12.24 -10.84 1.39
N PHE A 188 -12.43 -10.49 2.66
CA PHE A 188 -12.54 -11.43 3.77
C PHE A 188 -13.88 -11.20 4.49
N VAL A 189 -14.65 -12.28 4.66
CA VAL A 189 -15.93 -12.24 5.36
C VAL A 189 -15.74 -12.65 6.81
N GLN A 190 -16.04 -11.72 7.73
CA GLN A 190 -16.08 -11.97 9.15
C GLN A 190 -17.52 -12.24 9.58
N GLU A 191 -17.81 -13.47 10.00
CA GLU A 191 -19.13 -13.85 10.47
C GLU A 191 -19.45 -13.21 11.84
N PRO A 192 -20.71 -12.78 12.06
CA PRO A 192 -21.11 -12.18 13.32
C PRO A 192 -21.05 -13.20 14.47
N ASN A 193 -20.47 -12.80 15.59
CA ASN A 193 -20.55 -13.57 16.82
C ASN A 193 -21.87 -13.25 17.55
N GLU A 194 -22.83 -14.17 17.44
CA GLU A 194 -24.13 -14.02 18.07
C GLU A 194 -24.12 -14.44 19.54
N ARG A 195 -24.81 -13.66 20.38
CA ARG A 195 -24.93 -14.00 21.80
C ARG A 195 -25.87 -15.19 21.97
N ARG A 196 -25.37 -16.26 22.58
CA ARG A 196 -26.20 -17.39 23.02
C ARG A 196 -27.33 -16.92 23.96
N PHE A 197 -28.57 -17.22 23.58
CA PHE A 197 -29.73 -17.02 24.46
C PHE A 197 -29.69 -18.04 25.59
N VAL A 198 -29.78 -17.57 26.84
CA VAL A 198 -29.80 -18.41 28.03
C VAL A 198 -31.05 -18.06 28.82
N PRO A 199 -31.90 -19.04 29.21
CA PRO A 199 -33.09 -18.76 30.00
C PRO A 199 -32.68 -18.16 31.35
N LYS A 200 -33.23 -16.98 31.65
CA LYS A 200 -32.99 -16.28 32.91
C LYS A 200 -34.29 -16.24 33.71
N SER A 201 -34.29 -16.87 34.89
CA SER A 201 -35.39 -16.79 35.85
C SER A 201 -34.93 -16.06 37.10
N TYR A 202 -35.71 -15.06 37.54
CA TYR A 202 -35.41 -14.32 38.78
C TYR A 202 -35.49 -15.22 40.03
N ALA A 203 -36.31 -16.27 39.99
CA ALA A 203 -36.42 -17.25 41.08
C ALA A 203 -35.10 -17.99 41.34
N ASN A 204 -34.23 -18.13 40.33
CA ASN A 204 -32.92 -18.76 40.46
C ASN A 204 -31.99 -18.02 41.46
N ASN A 205 -32.30 -16.77 41.76
CA ASN A 205 -31.57 -16.01 42.78
C ASN A 205 -31.81 -16.55 44.20
N PHE A 206 -32.93 -17.24 44.45
CA PHE A 206 -33.38 -17.65 45.79
C PHE A 206 -33.55 -19.17 45.96
N VAL A 207 -32.95 -19.98 45.08
CA VAL A 207 -33.01 -21.45 45.18
C VAL A 207 -32.33 -21.92 46.47
N HIS A 208 -33.00 -22.82 47.19
CA HIS A 208 -32.46 -23.45 48.39
C HIS A 208 -31.27 -24.35 48.03
N GLU A 209 -30.10 -24.07 48.61
CA GLU A 209 -28.92 -24.93 48.50
C GLU A 209 -28.80 -25.77 49.78
N PRO A 210 -28.92 -27.11 49.71
CA PRO A 210 -28.83 -27.97 50.89
C PRO A 210 -27.39 -28.10 51.45
N LYS A 211 -26.39 -27.56 50.74
CA LYS A 211 -24.98 -27.58 51.12
C LYS A 211 -24.54 -26.19 51.59
N LYS A 212 -23.31 -26.08 52.11
CA LYS A 212 -22.70 -24.78 52.42
C LYS A 212 -22.69 -23.89 51.17
N LEU A 213 -23.26 -22.69 51.31
CA LEU A 213 -23.37 -21.70 50.24
C LEU A 213 -21.98 -21.35 49.67
N ARG A 214 -21.86 -21.32 48.33
CA ARG A 214 -20.60 -20.99 47.64
C ARG A 214 -20.29 -19.49 47.66
N HIS A 215 -21.31 -18.66 47.54
CA HIS A 215 -21.22 -17.19 47.59
C HIS A 215 -22.54 -16.62 48.11
N ILE A 216 -22.49 -15.46 48.75
CA ILE A 216 -23.67 -14.71 49.17
C ILE A 216 -24.13 -13.88 47.96
N LYS A 217 -25.35 -14.13 47.48
CA LYS A 217 -25.92 -13.39 46.33
C LYS A 217 -26.40 -12.02 46.79
N THR A 218 -25.74 -10.95 46.32
CA THR A 218 -26.20 -9.56 46.49
C THR A 218 -27.08 -9.13 45.32
N LYS A 219 -27.79 -8.00 45.48
CA LYS A 219 -28.61 -7.39 44.42
C LYS A 219 -27.80 -6.44 43.57
#